data_AF-J9QX95-F1
#
_entry.id   AF-J9QX95-F1
#
_cell.length_a   1.000
_cell.length_b   1.000
_cell.length_c   1.000
_cell.angle_alpha   90.00
_cell.angle_beta   90.00
_cell.angle_gamma   90.00
#
_symmetry.space_group_name_H-M   'P 1'
#
loop_
_entity.id
_entity.type
_entity.pdbx_description
1 polymer ?
#
loop_
_entity_poly.entity_id
_entity_poly.type
_entity_poly.pdbx_seq_one_letter_code
_entity_poly.pdbx_strand_id
1 'polypeptide(L)' 'MQKKERLNQRNRKIRERYQSLKNKYPYWKEEYIYKKLEDEFYLSSRTLEDILYCRGDYKE' A
#
# COMPACT_ATOMS: atom_id res chain seq x y z
N MET A 1 -5.71 -19.35 9.53
CA MET A 1 -5.73 -17.91 9.19
C MET A 1 -6.94 -17.59 8.34
N GLN A 2 -7.84 -16.74 8.84
CA GLN A 2 -9.03 -16.28 8.09
C GLN A 2 -8.61 -15.33 6.95
N LYS A 3 -9.38 -15.28 5.87
CA LYS A 3 -9.11 -14.43 4.68
C LYS A 3 -8.90 -12.96 5.06
N LYS A 4 -9.66 -12.45 6.04
CA LYS A 4 -9.57 -11.08 6.57
C LYS A 4 -8.20 -10.77 7.16
N GLU A 5 -7.62 -11.70 7.91
CA GLU A 5 -6.31 -11.53 8.55
C GLU A 5 -5.17 -11.47 7.53
N ARG A 6 -5.22 -12.29 6.47
CA ARG A 6 -4.24 -12.24 5.38
C ARG A 6 -4.28 -10.91 4.63
N LEU A 7 -5.49 -10.41 4.35
CA LEU A 7 -5.67 -9.12 3.69
C LEU A 7 -5.15 -7.98 4.58
N ASN A 8 -5.44 -8.02 5.88
CA ASN A 8 -4.98 -7.00 6.81
C ASN A 8 -3.45 -6.97 6.93
N GLN A 9 -2.81 -8.15 7.01
CA GLN A 9 -1.35 -8.26 6.99
C GLN A 9 -0.73 -7.70 5.71
N ARG A 10 -1.32 -7.99 4.54
CA ARG A 10 -0.84 -7.43 3.27
C ARG A 10 -0.97 -5.92 3.23
N ASN A 11 -2.13 -5.38 3.62
CA ASN A 11 -2.40 -3.96 3.62
C ASN A 11 -1.44 -3.20 4.56
N ARG A 12 -1.17 -3.78 5.75
CA ARG A 12 -0.16 -3.25 6.66
C ARG A 12 1.22 -3.22 6.02
N LYS A 13 1.67 -4.32 5.39
CA LYS A 13 2.97 -4.36 4.69
C LYS A 13 3.08 -3.31 3.59
N ILE A 14 2.01 -3.07 2.82
CA ILE A 14 1.97 -2.03 1.78
C ILE A 14 2.17 -0.64 2.40
N ARG A 15 1.50 -0.34 3.53
CA ARG A 15 1.66 0.95 4.24
C ARG A 15 3.08 1.15 4.77
N GLU A 16 3.64 0.12 5.42
CA GLU A 16 5.02 0.15 5.93
C GLU A 16 6.01 0.36 4.78
N ARG A 17 5.79 -0.30 3.64
CA ARG A 17 6.64 -0.16 2.47
C ARG A 17 6.55 1.21 1.82
N TYR A 18 5.34 1.76 1.67
CA TYR A 18 5.13 3.11 1.16
C TYR A 18 5.86 4.14 2.02
N GLN A 19 5.75 4.04 3.35
CA GLN A 19 6.43 4.93 4.27
C GLN A 19 7.96 4.79 4.19
N SER A 20 8.46 3.55 4.09
CA SER A 20 9.89 3.28 3.91
C SER A 20 10.42 3.87 2.59
N LEU A 21 9.66 3.79 1.50
CA LEU A 21 10.02 4.40 0.22
C LEU A 21 10.00 5.92 0.28
N LYS A 22 8.98 6.53 0.91
CA LYS A 22 8.95 7.98 1.14
C LYS A 22 10.13 8.47 1.98
N ASN A 23 10.51 7.72 3.01
CA ASN A 23 11.63 8.09 3.87
C ASN A 23 12.98 7.94 3.17
N LYS A 24 13.15 6.84 2.40
CA LYS A 24 14.38 6.57 1.63
C LYS A 24 14.54 7.52 0.44
N TYR A 25 13.44 7.92 -0.18
CA TYR A 25 13.43 8.77 -1.37
C TYR A 25 12.45 9.95 -1.19
N PRO A 26 12.81 10.97 -0.39
CA PRO A 26 11.91 12.08 -0.06
C PRO A 26 11.53 12.95 -1.27
N TYR A 27 12.35 12.94 -2.33
CA TYR A 27 12.13 13.70 -3.57
C TYR A 27 11.41 12.92 -4.66
N TRP A 28 11.09 11.64 -4.44
CA TRP A 28 10.33 10.87 -5.42
C TRP A 28 8.89 11.38 -5.49
N LYS A 29 8.42 11.59 -6.72
CA LYS A 29 6.99 11.80 -6.95
C LYS A 29 6.22 10.56 -6.55
N GLU A 30 4.99 10.76 -6.08
CA GLU A 30 4.14 9.67 -5.60
C GLU A 30 3.89 8.62 -6.69
N GLU A 31 3.78 9.03 -7.96
CA GLU A 31 3.65 8.13 -9.12
C GLU A 31 4.74 7.03 -9.18
N TYR A 32 6.00 7.35 -8.85
CA TYR A 32 7.08 6.38 -8.85
C TYR A 32 6.98 5.43 -7.67
N ILE A 33 6.52 5.94 -6.52
CA ILE A 33 6.29 5.14 -5.32
C ILE A 33 5.15 4.15 -5.59
N TYR A 34 4.05 4.61 -6.19
CA TYR A 34 2.94 3.76 -6.62
C TYR A 34 3.42 2.68 -7.58
N LYS A 35 4.10 3.05 -8.67
CA LYS A 35 4.59 2.09 -9.67
C LYS A 35 5.49 1.01 -9.07
N LYS A 36 6.34 1.38 -8.10
CA LYS A 36 7.17 0.44 -7.32
C LYS A 36 6.35 -0.53 -6.48
N LEU A 37 5.29 -0.04 -5.83
CA LEU A 37 4.39 -0.87 -5.04
C LEU A 37 3.51 -1.76 -5.92
N GLU A 38 3.12 -1.29 -7.12
CA GLU A 38 2.37 -2.11 -8.08
C GLU A 38 3.19 -3.30 -8.55
N ASP A 39 4.46 -3.08 -8.86
CA ASP A 39 5.41 -4.13 -9.26
C ASP A 39 5.71 -5.12 -8.10
N GLU A 40 5.89 -4.61 -6.87
CA GLU A 40 6.26 -5.44 -5.72
C GLU A 40 5.07 -6.26 -5.18
N PHE A 41 3.86 -5.70 -5.20
CA PHE A 41 2.65 -6.33 -4.63
C PHE A 41 1.68 -6.89 -5.67
N TYR A 42 1.93 -6.68 -6.97
CA TYR A 42 1.05 -7.10 -8.07
C TYR A 42 -0.39 -6.57 -7.91
N LEU A 43 -0.52 -5.30 -7.52
CA LEU A 43 -1.80 -4.61 -7.32
C LEU A 43 -1.87 -3.40 -8.23
N SER A 44 -3.06 -3.03 -8.69
CA SER A 44 -3.25 -1.77 -9.42
C SER A 44 -3.07 -0.56 -8.50
N SER A 45 -2.61 0.56 -9.06
CA SER A 45 -2.44 1.83 -8.34
C SER A 45 -3.72 2.26 -7.62
N ARG A 46 -4.88 2.07 -8.25
CA ARG A 46 -6.21 2.32 -7.65
C ARG A 46 -6.42 1.57 -6.33
N THR A 47 -6.00 0.31 -6.26
CA THR A 47 -6.11 -0.53 -5.05
C THR A 47 -5.11 -0.08 -3.99
N LEU A 48 -3.91 0.32 -4.39
CA LEU A 48 -2.90 0.85 -3.47
C LEU A 48 -3.35 2.18 -2.86
N GLU A 49 -3.92 3.08 -3.65
CA GLU A 49 -4.52 4.33 -3.16
C GLU A 49 -5.61 4.04 -2.12
N ASP A 50 -6.50 3.07 -2.38
CA ASP A 50 -7.56 2.71 -1.44
C ASP A 50 -7.01 2.19 -0.10
N ILE A 51 -5.95 1.38 -0.17
CA ILE A 51 -5.24 0.83 1.00
C ILE A 51 -4.51 1.92 1.80
N LEU A 52 -3.86 2.88 1.11
CA LEU A 52 -3.05 3.94 1.73
C LEU A 52 -3.91 5.05 2.32
N TYR A 53 -4.91 5.54 1.57
CA TYR A 53 -5.81 6.60 2.03
C TYR A 53 -6.96 6.08 2.90
N CYS A 54 -7.00 4.78 3.17
CA CYS A 54 -8.01 4.16 4.01
C CYS A 54 -9.45 4.48 3.55
N ARG A 55 -9.66 4.61 2.22
CA ARG A 55 -10.99 4.77 1.64
C ARG A 55 -11.85 3.51 1.81
N GLY A 56 -11.22 2.37 2.06
CA GLY A 56 -11.83 1.22 2.69
C GLY A 56 -11.71 1.29 4.21
N ASP A 57 -12.53 2.12 4.84
CA ASP A 57 -12.93 1.95 6.23
C ASP A 57 -13.66 0.60 6.29
N TYR A 58 -12.91 -0.50 6.45
CA TYR A 58 -13.47 -1.75 6.98
C TYR A 58 -13.74 -1.52 8.48
N LYS A 59 -14.58 -0.53 8.78
CA LYS A 59 -15.33 -0.48 10.02
C LYS A 59 -16.20 -1.73 10.00
N GLU A 60 -15.70 -2.74 10.68
CA GLU A 60 -16.59 -3.66 11.38
C GLU A 60 -17.32 -2.90 12.48
#